data_AF-A0A7C3T6J1-F1
#
_entry.id   AF-A0A7C3T6J1-F1
#
_cell.length_a   1.000
_cell.length_b   1.000
_cell.length_c   1.000
_cell.angle_alpha   90.00
_cell.angle_beta   90.00
_cell.angle_gamma   90.00
#
_symmetry.space_group_name_H-M   'P 1'
#
loop_
_entity.id
_entity.type
_entity.pdbx_description
1 polymer ?
#
loop_
_entity_poly.entity_id
_entity_poly.type
_entity_poly.pdbx_seq_one_letter_code
_entity_poly.pdbx_strand_id
1 'polypeptide(L)'
;MFRHLLLLLWAVPALALNICQYQAPTTNILRALAGFNYRYLEDPATPGPDINTGKFSLSGEWLVDSPLQGVGLSFQGEVSLYNLALASLFTQVSGTYRQYPFSDLAYFVFGGVEGLLDSRFVRPGVELRAGVGYGRFADVTPLVRALRIEEKLLQRGVLLAALRETTLLRLAQEIGRSQVYPSLSDLAAALAKIISTETQRALDPRSILLIEEVLQEAGLERYCGWTVQFGLGYALSRPQAGSLISFNLALQGA
;
A
#
# COMPACT_ATOMS: atom_id res chain seq x y z
N MET A 1 48.64 10.71 40.69
CA MET A 1 47.39 11.41 40.33
C MET A 1 47.03 11.06 38.90
N PHE A 2 45.77 10.69 38.71
CA PHE A 2 45.01 10.51 37.46
C PHE A 2 45.40 9.43 36.43
N ARG A 3 44.59 8.38 36.53
CA ARG A 3 44.36 7.19 35.72
C ARG A 3 43.29 7.54 34.67
N HIS A 4 43.60 7.51 33.38
CA HIS A 4 42.59 7.59 32.32
C HIS A 4 42.72 6.40 31.36
N LEU A 5 41.91 5.39 31.68
CA LEU A 5 41.60 4.23 30.84
C LEU A 5 40.58 4.70 29.79
N LEU A 6 41.00 4.85 28.54
CA LEU A 6 40.11 5.19 27.42
C LEU A 6 39.39 3.91 26.97
N LEU A 7 38.18 3.69 27.48
CA LEU A 7 37.28 2.62 27.00
C LEU A 7 36.68 3.05 25.67
N LEU A 8 37.23 2.52 24.57
CA LEU A 8 36.60 2.52 23.26
C LEU A 8 35.39 1.58 23.32
N LEU A 9 34.20 2.14 23.58
CA LEU A 9 32.94 1.47 23.32
C LEU A 9 32.80 1.28 21.81
N TRP A 10 33.03 0.05 21.36
CA TRP A 10 32.52 -0.41 20.07
C TRP A 10 30.99 -0.52 20.19
N ALA A 11 30.29 0.47 19.64
CA ALA A 11 28.87 0.32 19.35
C ALA A 11 28.73 -0.70 18.23
N VAL A 12 28.41 -1.95 18.58
CA VAL A 12 27.95 -2.95 17.62
C VAL A 12 26.65 -2.40 17.05
N PRO A 13 26.54 -2.11 15.73
CA PRO A 13 25.24 -1.82 15.16
C PRO A 13 24.42 -3.10 15.33
N ALA A 14 23.40 -3.05 16.17
CA ALA A 14 22.35 -4.05 16.12
C ALA A 14 21.88 -4.09 14.66
N LEU A 15 22.00 -5.25 14.02
CA LEU A 15 21.47 -5.52 12.69
C LEU A 15 19.94 -5.40 12.77
N ALA A 16 19.45 -4.16 12.74
CA ALA A 16 18.03 -3.89 12.58
C ALA A 16 17.66 -4.40 11.18
N LEU A 17 16.80 -5.41 11.11
CA LEU A 17 16.25 -5.87 9.83
C LEU A 17 15.72 -4.65 9.08
N ASN A 18 16.25 -4.42 7.88
CA ASN A 18 15.62 -3.47 6.98
C ASN A 18 14.33 -4.13 6.46
N ILE A 19 13.20 -3.72 7.02
CA ILE A 19 11.88 -4.27 6.66
C ILE A 19 11.60 -4.20 5.16
N CYS A 20 12.21 -3.26 4.43
CA CYS A 20 12.02 -3.12 2.99
C CYS A 20 12.84 -4.12 2.15
N GLN A 21 13.70 -4.94 2.76
CA GLN A 21 14.37 -6.07 2.09
C GLN A 21 13.47 -7.33 2.05
N TYR A 22 12.37 -7.34 2.81
CA TYR A 22 11.41 -8.43 2.80
C TYR A 22 10.69 -8.52 1.46
N GLN A 23 10.74 -9.71 0.85
CA GLN A 23 9.99 -10.02 -0.35
C GLN A 23 8.67 -10.67 0.05
N ALA A 24 7.59 -9.89 -0.05
CA ALA A 24 6.24 -10.39 0.15
C ALA A 24 5.87 -11.40 -0.95
N PRO A 25 5.18 -12.51 -0.63
CA PRO A 25 4.71 -13.45 -1.63
C PRO A 25 3.67 -12.80 -2.57
N THR A 26 2.80 -11.97 -2.01
CA THR A 26 1.85 -11.12 -2.72
C THR A 26 1.72 -9.79 -1.98
N THR A 27 1.62 -8.70 -2.73
CA THR A 27 1.31 -7.36 -2.22
C THR A 27 -0.15 -7.07 -2.57
N ASN A 28 -0.95 -6.61 -1.61
CA ASN A 28 -2.31 -6.13 -1.86
C ASN A 28 -2.54 -4.84 -1.09
N ILE A 29 -2.67 -3.73 -1.82
CA ILE A 29 -2.86 -2.39 -1.26
C ILE A 29 -4.23 -1.90 -1.69
N LEU A 30 -5.05 -1.46 -0.74
CA LEU A 30 -6.31 -0.79 -0.99
C LEU A 30 -6.31 0.51 -0.18
N ARG A 31 -6.41 1.66 -0.86
CA ARG A 31 -6.58 2.97 -0.22
C ARG A 31 -7.82 3.64 -0.78
N ALA A 32 -8.60 4.28 0.09
CA ALA A 32 -9.77 5.07 -0.30
C ALA A 32 -9.86 6.30 0.59
N LEU A 33 -10.14 7.45 -0.02
CA LEU A 33 -10.31 8.73 0.64
C LEU A 33 -11.59 9.37 0.12
N ALA A 34 -12.42 9.85 1.04
CA ALA A 34 -13.62 10.60 0.76
C ALA A 34 -13.55 11.93 1.51
N GLY A 35 -13.98 13.01 0.86
CA GLY A 35 -13.99 14.36 1.42
C GLY A 35 -15.22 15.12 0.97
N PHE A 36 -15.78 15.90 1.89
CA PHE A 36 -16.86 16.83 1.60
C PHE A 36 -16.53 18.18 2.21
N ASN A 37 -16.64 19.23 1.40
CA ASN A 37 -16.46 20.62 1.82
C ASN A 37 -17.66 21.43 1.35
N TYR A 38 -18.17 22.30 2.22
CA TYR A 38 -19.25 23.22 1.88
C TYR A 38 -18.91 24.61 2.42
N ARG A 39 -19.12 25.62 1.59
CA ARG A 39 -18.87 27.03 1.92
C ARG A 39 -20.13 27.82 1.67
N TYR A 40 -20.56 28.55 2.72
CA TYR A 40 -21.66 29.48 2.68
C TYR A 40 -21.20 30.82 3.24
N LEU A 41 -21.35 31.90 2.48
CA LEU A 41 -21.03 33.27 2.87
C LEU A 41 -22.13 34.19 2.35
N GLU A 42 -22.58 35.10 3.21
CA GLU A 42 -23.59 36.11 2.92
C GLU A 42 -23.07 37.45 3.47
N ASP A 43 -22.87 38.41 2.57
CA ASP A 43 -22.55 39.80 2.88
C ASP A 43 -23.87 40.55 3.17
N PRO A 44 -24.00 41.18 4.35
CA PRO A 44 -25.18 41.99 4.67
C PRO A 44 -25.47 43.13 3.68
N ALA A 45 -24.50 43.54 2.87
CA ALA A 45 -24.65 44.61 1.88
C ALA A 45 -25.24 44.14 0.54
N THR A 46 -25.28 42.84 0.25
CA THR A 46 -25.84 42.26 -0.97
C THR A 46 -27.04 41.36 -0.64
N PRO A 47 -28.15 41.45 -1.38
CA PRO A 47 -29.27 40.52 -1.18
C PRO A 47 -28.91 39.12 -1.71
N GLY A 48 -28.82 38.15 -0.81
CA GLY A 48 -28.58 36.72 -1.11
C GLY A 48 -27.15 36.25 -0.80
N PRO A 49 -26.86 34.94 -0.89
CA PRO A 49 -25.54 34.41 -0.56
C PRO A 49 -24.50 34.72 -1.65
N ASP A 50 -23.36 35.31 -1.28
CA ASP A 50 -22.24 35.57 -2.20
C ASP A 50 -21.43 34.31 -2.52
N ILE A 51 -21.36 33.38 -1.55
CA ILE A 51 -20.73 32.08 -1.76
C ILE A 51 -21.70 31.00 -1.28
N ASN A 52 -22.05 30.09 -2.18
CA ASN A 52 -22.77 28.87 -1.85
C ASN A 52 -22.24 27.75 -2.75
N THR A 53 -21.16 27.12 -2.29
CA THR A 53 -20.43 26.12 -3.07
C THR A 53 -20.16 24.88 -2.24
N GLY A 54 -20.42 23.71 -2.81
CA GLY A 54 -20.06 22.40 -2.24
C GLY A 54 -19.04 21.69 -3.11
N LYS A 55 -18.19 20.88 -2.51
CA LYS A 55 -17.25 20.00 -3.21
C LYS A 55 -17.21 18.65 -2.51
N PHE A 56 -17.53 17.60 -3.23
CA PHE A 56 -17.33 16.22 -2.81
C PHE A 56 -16.19 15.61 -3.64
N SER A 57 -15.20 15.05 -2.98
CA SER A 57 -14.06 14.38 -3.61
C SER A 57 -13.97 12.95 -3.12
N LEU A 58 -13.77 12.02 -4.04
CA LEU A 58 -13.56 10.60 -3.76
C LEU A 58 -12.37 10.12 -4.56
N SER A 59 -11.42 9.43 -3.94
CA SER A 59 -10.29 8.83 -4.64
C SER A 59 -9.94 7.49 -4.01
N GLY A 60 -9.41 6.59 -4.82
CA GLY A 60 -8.86 5.36 -4.28
C GLY A 60 -7.99 4.63 -5.27
N GLU A 61 -7.22 3.70 -4.73
CA GLU A 61 -6.29 2.85 -5.45
C GLU A 61 -6.39 1.43 -4.91
N TRP A 62 -6.33 0.48 -5.82
CA TRP A 62 -6.19 -0.93 -5.53
C TRP A 62 -5.04 -1.48 -6.35
N LEU A 63 -4.04 -2.05 -5.67
CA LEU A 63 -2.85 -2.59 -6.30
C LEU A 63 -2.59 -4.00 -5.76
N VAL A 64 -2.55 -4.96 -6.68
CA VAL A 64 -2.12 -6.33 -6.40
C VAL A 64 -0.84 -6.58 -7.17
N ASP A 65 0.20 -7.06 -6.48
CA ASP A 65 1.49 -7.34 -7.10
C ASP A 65 2.00 -8.72 -6.68
N SER A 66 2.55 -9.46 -7.63
CA SER A 66 3.07 -10.82 -7.47
C SER A 66 4.41 -10.95 -8.20
N PRO A 67 5.20 -12.02 -8.01
CA PRO A 67 6.53 -12.13 -8.62
C PRO A 67 6.56 -12.07 -10.15
N LEU A 68 5.44 -12.39 -10.82
CA LEU A 68 5.37 -12.45 -12.28
C LEU A 68 4.46 -11.38 -12.89
N GLN A 69 3.51 -10.85 -12.11
CA GLN A 69 2.51 -9.91 -12.61
C GLN A 69 1.94 -8.99 -11.52
N GLY A 70 1.40 -7.86 -11.95
CA GLY A 70 0.67 -6.94 -11.08
C GLY A 70 -0.53 -6.31 -11.79
N VAL A 71 -1.53 -5.93 -11.02
CA VAL A 71 -2.73 -5.23 -11.45
C VAL A 71 -2.89 -3.99 -10.58
N GLY A 72 -3.09 -2.83 -11.20
CA GLY A 72 -3.40 -1.59 -10.51
C GLY A 72 -4.68 -0.98 -11.06
N LEU A 73 -5.64 -0.68 -10.18
CA LEU A 73 -6.81 0.14 -10.48
C LEU A 73 -6.70 1.43 -9.67
N SER A 74 -6.93 2.58 -10.31
CA SER A 74 -7.09 3.85 -9.61
C SER A 74 -8.38 4.51 -10.05
N PHE A 75 -8.97 5.28 -9.13
CA PHE A 75 -10.14 6.07 -9.43
C PHE A 75 -10.08 7.41 -8.69
N GLN A 76 -10.60 8.44 -9.32
CA GLN A 76 -10.77 9.77 -8.76
C GLN A 76 -12.10 10.34 -9.26
N GLY A 77 -12.87 10.94 -8.36
CA GLY A 77 -14.15 11.55 -8.63
C GLY A 77 -14.28 12.85 -7.86
N GLU A 78 -14.79 13.88 -8.52
CA GLU A 78 -15.05 15.19 -7.93
C GLU A 78 -16.41 15.70 -8.42
N VAL A 79 -17.25 16.08 -7.46
CA VAL A 79 -18.54 16.72 -7.70
C VAL A 79 -18.49 18.10 -7.10
N SER A 80 -18.67 19.12 -7.94
CA SER A 80 -18.80 20.51 -7.48
C SER A 80 -20.26 20.94 -7.56
N LEU A 81 -20.72 21.62 -6.51
CA LEU A 81 -22.06 22.15 -6.35
C LEU A 81 -22.00 23.67 -6.32
N TYR A 82 -22.96 24.32 -6.96
CA TYR A 82 -23.21 25.76 -6.87
C TYR A 82 -24.68 25.96 -6.52
N ASN A 83 -24.99 26.68 -5.44
CA ASN A 83 -26.35 26.82 -4.91
C ASN A 83 -27.05 25.45 -4.68
N LEU A 84 -26.30 24.47 -4.18
CA LEU A 84 -26.76 23.08 -4.00
C LEU A 84 -27.19 22.35 -5.29
N ALA A 85 -27.02 22.97 -6.46
CA ALA A 85 -27.19 22.34 -7.76
C ALA A 85 -25.84 21.82 -8.30
N LEU A 86 -25.88 20.75 -9.09
CA LEU A 86 -24.69 20.20 -9.74
C LEU A 86 -24.07 21.24 -10.69
N ALA A 87 -22.85 21.67 -10.41
CA ALA A 87 -22.11 22.61 -11.25
C ALA A 87 -21.14 21.88 -12.19
N SER A 88 -20.38 20.91 -11.66
CA SER A 88 -19.50 20.08 -12.48
C SER A 88 -19.28 18.70 -11.90
N LEU A 89 -18.99 17.75 -12.77
CA LEU A 89 -18.59 16.39 -12.45
C LEU A 89 -17.28 16.09 -13.18
N PHE A 90 -16.30 15.57 -12.44
CA PHE A 90 -15.06 15.06 -12.96
C PHE A 90 -14.85 13.64 -12.44
N THR A 91 -14.52 12.71 -13.32
CA THR A 91 -14.22 11.32 -12.97
C THR A 91 -13.06 10.83 -13.82
N GLN A 92 -12.07 10.22 -13.19
CA GLN A 92 -10.94 9.57 -13.84
C GLN A 92 -10.82 8.15 -13.29
N VAL A 93 -10.64 7.18 -14.17
CA VAL A 93 -10.42 5.78 -13.80
C VAL A 93 -9.27 5.26 -14.62
N SER A 94 -8.32 4.59 -13.98
CA SER A 94 -7.22 3.93 -14.69
C SER A 94 -7.11 2.46 -14.28
N GLY A 95 -6.78 1.63 -15.26
CA GLY A 95 -6.45 0.23 -15.05
C GLY A 95 -5.10 -0.07 -15.69
N THR A 96 -4.23 -0.75 -14.96
CA THR A 96 -2.90 -1.12 -15.40
C THR A 96 -2.64 -2.60 -15.11
N TYR A 97 -2.03 -3.26 -16.07
CA TYR A 97 -1.49 -4.61 -15.94
C TYR A 97 0.02 -4.52 -16.14
N ARG A 98 0.77 -5.11 -15.21
CA ARG A 98 2.23 -5.18 -15.22
C ARG A 98 2.64 -6.63 -15.35
N GLN A 99 3.65 -6.88 -16.16
CA GLN A 99 4.29 -8.18 -16.27
C GLN A 99 5.77 -8.01 -15.97
N TYR A 100 6.32 -8.90 -15.14
CA TYR A 100 7.73 -8.93 -14.76
C TYR A 100 8.40 -10.08 -15.51
N PRO A 101 9.12 -9.83 -16.62
CA PRO A 101 9.74 -10.89 -17.40
C PRO A 101 10.85 -11.62 -16.63
N PHE A 102 11.40 -10.94 -15.62
CA PHE A 102 12.48 -11.45 -14.78
C PHE A 102 12.06 -11.29 -13.32
N SER A 103 11.71 -12.38 -12.63
CA SER A 103 11.21 -12.35 -11.24
C SER A 103 12.19 -11.72 -10.25
N ASP A 104 13.49 -11.81 -10.56
CA ASP A 104 14.57 -11.38 -9.69
C ASP A 104 14.95 -9.91 -9.92
N LEU A 105 14.43 -9.30 -10.99
CA LEU A 105 14.66 -7.91 -11.32
C LEU A 105 13.37 -7.11 -11.17
N ALA A 106 13.48 -5.86 -10.73
CA ALA A 106 12.33 -4.97 -10.61
C ALA A 106 11.91 -4.33 -11.96
N TYR A 107 12.28 -4.93 -13.11
CA TYR A 107 11.85 -4.44 -14.43
C TYR A 107 10.49 -5.03 -14.79
N PHE A 108 9.61 -4.17 -15.30
CA PHE A 108 8.32 -4.61 -15.81
C PHE A 108 7.97 -3.95 -17.13
N VAL A 109 7.15 -4.63 -17.92
CA VAL A 109 6.37 -4.04 -19.00
C VAL A 109 4.96 -3.81 -18.49
N PHE A 110 4.30 -2.76 -18.97
CA PHE A 110 2.93 -2.50 -18.58
C PHE A 110 2.05 -2.18 -19.79
N GLY A 111 0.77 -2.52 -19.64
CA GLY A 111 -0.33 -2.09 -20.50
C GLY A 111 -1.44 -1.54 -19.64
N GLY A 112 -2.16 -0.53 -20.11
CA GLY A 112 -3.23 0.08 -19.32
C GLY A 112 -4.25 0.84 -20.15
N VAL A 113 -5.31 1.24 -19.48
CA VAL A 113 -6.38 2.06 -20.00
C VAL A 113 -6.65 3.17 -19.00
N GLU A 114 -6.90 4.38 -19.49
CA GLU A 114 -7.41 5.48 -18.70
C GLU A 114 -8.69 6.01 -19.32
N GLY A 115 -9.72 6.16 -18.49
CA GLY A 115 -10.97 6.82 -18.82
C GLY A 115 -11.09 8.15 -18.07
N LEU A 116 -11.54 9.18 -18.78
CA LEU A 116 -11.76 10.51 -18.26
C LEU A 116 -13.16 10.98 -18.64
N LEU A 117 -13.95 11.38 -17.65
CA LEU A 117 -15.25 12.01 -17.83
C LEU A 117 -15.21 13.36 -17.13
N ASP A 118 -15.50 14.43 -17.87
CA ASP A 118 -15.60 15.77 -17.31
C ASP A 118 -16.76 16.47 -17.98
N SER A 119 -17.73 16.91 -17.17
CA SER A 119 -18.99 17.51 -17.64
C SER A 119 -18.78 18.82 -18.40
N ARG A 120 -17.58 19.41 -18.33
CA ARG A 120 -17.21 20.61 -19.10
C ARG A 120 -16.93 20.29 -20.57
N PHE A 121 -16.76 19.01 -20.93
CA PHE A 121 -16.52 18.57 -22.30
C PHE A 121 -17.67 17.71 -22.83
N VAL A 122 -17.87 17.78 -24.14
CA VAL A 122 -18.97 17.07 -24.83
C VAL A 122 -18.75 15.56 -24.90
N ARG A 123 -17.49 15.10 -24.87
CA ARG A 123 -17.12 13.69 -25.05
C ARG A 123 -16.15 13.23 -23.96
N PRO A 124 -16.27 11.98 -23.47
CA PRO A 124 -15.30 11.41 -22.56
C PRO A 124 -13.96 11.15 -23.27
N GLY A 125 -12.88 11.19 -22.49
CA GLY A 125 -11.55 10.76 -22.89
C GLY A 125 -11.33 9.27 -22.62
N VAL A 126 -10.70 8.58 -23.55
CA VAL A 126 -10.22 7.21 -23.36
C VAL A 126 -8.84 7.09 -23.98
N GLU A 127 -7.88 6.62 -23.21
CA GLU A 127 -6.49 6.45 -23.64
C GLU A 127 -5.99 5.04 -23.31
N LEU A 128 -5.34 4.39 -24.28
CA LEU A 128 -4.57 3.17 -24.06
C LEU A 128 -3.13 3.53 -23.78
N ARG A 129 -2.50 2.86 -22.82
CA ARG A 129 -1.10 3.09 -22.45
C ARG A 129 -0.32 1.79 -22.53
N ALA A 130 0.93 1.89 -22.97
CA ALA A 130 1.88 0.79 -22.89
C ALA A 130 3.30 1.33 -22.68
N GLY A 131 4.13 0.57 -21.98
CA GLY A 131 5.49 0.99 -21.71
C GLY A 131 6.28 0.04 -20.86
N VAL A 132 7.36 0.57 -20.30
CA VAL A 132 8.30 -0.13 -19.42
C VAL A 132 8.41 0.61 -18.11
N GLY A 133 8.80 -0.09 -17.06
CA GLY A 133 9.03 0.51 -15.77
C GLY A 133 10.06 -0.26 -14.95
N TYR A 134 10.47 0.39 -13.87
CA TYR A 134 11.37 -0.17 -12.89
C TYR A 134 10.89 0.14 -11.47
N GLY A 135 10.99 -0.83 -10.59
CA GLY A 135 10.62 -0.75 -9.20
C GLY A 135 9.47 -1.69 -8.85
N ARG A 136 9.18 -1.80 -7.56
CA ARG A 136 8.18 -2.72 -7.03
C ARG A 136 7.64 -2.20 -5.70
N PHE A 137 6.37 -2.48 -5.42
CA PHE A 137 5.76 -2.26 -4.12
C PHE A 137 5.75 -3.57 -3.33
N ALA A 138 6.25 -3.51 -2.10
CA ALA A 138 6.25 -4.62 -1.16
C ALA A 138 5.30 -4.29 0.00
N ASP A 139 4.31 -5.15 0.20
CA ASP A 139 3.56 -5.18 1.46
C ASP A 139 4.43 -5.83 2.54
N VAL A 140 5.01 -5.01 3.41
CA VAL A 140 5.87 -5.48 4.51
C VAL A 140 5.08 -5.70 5.80
N THR A 141 3.76 -5.56 5.76
CA THR A 141 2.85 -5.82 6.89
C THR A 141 3.05 -7.21 7.49
N PRO A 142 3.25 -8.31 6.72
CA PRO A 142 3.49 -9.62 7.32
C PRO A 142 4.73 -9.68 8.20
N LEU A 143 5.81 -9.00 7.80
CA LEU A 143 7.04 -8.93 8.61
C LEU A 143 6.84 -8.07 9.86
N VAL A 144 6.12 -6.95 9.73
CA VAL A 144 5.77 -6.10 10.88
C VAL A 144 4.92 -6.87 11.89
N ARG A 145 3.95 -7.67 11.42
CA ARG A 145 3.17 -8.55 12.30
C ARG A 145 4.03 -9.64 12.95
N ALA A 146 4.99 -10.23 12.24
CA ALA A 146 5.93 -11.20 12.82
C ALA A 146 6.79 -10.58 13.95
N LEU A 147 7.34 -9.38 13.71
CA LEU A 147 8.08 -8.62 14.74
C LEU A 147 7.20 -8.26 15.93
N ARG A 148 5.94 -7.89 15.68
CA ARG A 148 4.97 -7.57 16.74
C ARG A 148 4.60 -8.80 17.58
N ILE A 149 4.48 -9.97 16.95
CA ILE A 149 4.27 -11.25 17.65
C ILE A 149 5.45 -11.54 18.58
N GLU A 150 6.67 -11.46 18.07
CA GLU A 150 7.90 -11.64 18.86
C GLU A 150 7.94 -10.68 20.05
N GLU A 151 7.70 -9.39 19.80
CA GLU A 151 7.70 -8.35 20.84
C GLU A 151 6.73 -8.69 21.97
N LYS A 152 5.48 -9.05 21.65
CA LYS A 152 4.49 -9.39 22.68
C LYS A 152 4.81 -10.68 23.43
N LEU A 153 5.38 -11.68 22.75
CA LEU A 153 5.79 -12.93 23.39
C LEU A 153 7.01 -12.75 24.32
N LEU A 154 7.94 -11.85 23.96
CA LEU A 154 9.04 -11.43 24.83
C LEU A 154 8.51 -10.68 26.06
N GLN A 155 7.62 -9.72 25.86
CA GLN A 155 7.00 -8.95 26.96
C GLN A 155 6.26 -9.83 27.96
N ARG A 156 5.64 -10.92 27.50
CA ARG A 156 4.97 -11.91 28.37
C ARG A 156 5.92 -12.98 28.95
N GLY A 157 7.21 -12.93 28.64
CA GLY A 157 8.20 -13.91 29.12
C GLY A 157 8.01 -15.32 28.53
N VAL A 158 7.25 -15.45 27.44
CA VAL A 158 7.08 -16.70 26.70
C VAL A 158 8.35 -17.01 25.91
N LEU A 159 8.90 -15.97 25.27
CA LEU A 159 10.23 -15.97 24.69
C LEU A 159 11.23 -15.42 25.70
N LEU A 160 12.38 -16.09 25.82
CA LEU A 160 13.50 -15.65 26.66
C LEU A 160 14.51 -14.79 25.89
N ALA A 161 14.48 -14.86 24.56
CA ALA A 161 15.33 -14.12 23.65
C ALA A 161 14.61 -13.91 22.32
N ALA A 162 15.05 -12.92 21.55
CA ALA A 162 14.56 -12.67 20.19
C ALA A 162 14.75 -13.91 19.30
N LEU A 163 13.79 -14.13 18.41
CA LEU A 163 13.83 -15.13 17.36
C LEU A 163 14.92 -14.77 16.35
N ARG A 164 15.46 -15.77 15.67
CA ARG A 164 16.38 -15.54 14.57
C ARG A 164 15.67 -14.84 13.42
N GLU A 165 16.42 -14.02 12.69
CA GLU A 165 15.96 -13.36 11.46
C GLU A 165 15.31 -14.36 10.48
N THR A 166 15.92 -15.53 10.28
CA THR A 166 15.39 -16.56 9.38
C THR A 166 14.03 -17.08 9.82
N THR A 167 13.75 -17.12 11.13
CA THR A 167 12.43 -17.48 11.65
C THR A 167 11.44 -16.35 11.50
N LEU A 168 11.83 -15.10 11.76
CA LEU A 168 10.98 -13.93 11.53
C LEU A 168 10.54 -13.84 10.07
N LEU A 169 11.47 -14.06 9.12
CA LEU A 169 11.16 -14.11 7.69
C LEU A 169 10.22 -15.27 7.35
N ARG A 170 10.39 -16.44 7.98
CA ARG A 170 9.49 -17.59 7.80
C ARG A 170 8.09 -17.31 8.36
N LEU A 171 7.99 -16.69 9.54
CA LEU A 171 6.71 -16.24 10.10
C LEU A 171 6.04 -15.24 9.18
N ALA A 172 6.79 -14.26 8.68
CA ALA A 172 6.29 -13.27 7.73
C ALA A 172 5.77 -13.92 6.44
N GLN A 173 6.51 -14.88 5.87
CA GLN A 173 6.06 -15.65 4.70
C GLN A 173 4.76 -16.40 4.97
N GLU A 174 4.62 -17.01 6.15
CA GLU A 174 3.42 -17.75 6.52
C GLU A 174 2.21 -16.82 6.74
N ILE A 175 2.42 -15.67 7.39
CA ILE A 175 1.42 -14.60 7.55
C ILE A 175 0.98 -14.07 6.17
N GLY A 176 1.93 -13.87 5.26
CA GLY A 176 1.67 -13.44 3.88
C GLY A 176 0.86 -14.45 3.06
N ARG A 177 0.77 -15.71 3.52
CA ARG A 177 -0.04 -16.78 2.92
C ARG A 177 -1.33 -17.04 3.70
N SER A 178 -1.79 -16.09 4.51
CA SER A 178 -3.01 -16.20 5.33
C SER A 178 -4.25 -16.70 4.58
N GLN A 179 -4.37 -16.39 3.27
CA GLN A 179 -5.48 -16.84 2.42
C GLN A 179 -5.55 -18.37 2.21
N VAL A 180 -4.46 -19.10 2.47
CA VAL A 180 -4.41 -20.58 2.38
C VAL A 180 -5.06 -21.24 3.60
N TYR A 181 -5.21 -20.50 4.70
CA TYR A 181 -5.73 -21.02 5.95
C TYR A 181 -7.26 -20.84 6.05
N PRO A 182 -8.01 -21.87 6.50
CA PRO A 182 -9.46 -21.77 6.67
C PRO A 182 -9.88 -20.75 7.72
N SER A 183 -9.06 -20.55 8.75
CA SER A 183 -9.32 -19.63 9.84
C SER A 183 -8.03 -18.97 10.36
N LEU A 184 -8.19 -17.85 11.09
CA LEU A 184 -7.07 -17.20 11.77
C LEU A 184 -6.45 -18.10 12.85
N SER A 185 -7.23 -18.95 13.50
CA SER A 185 -6.74 -19.90 14.48
C SER A 185 -5.85 -20.97 13.86
N ASP A 186 -6.16 -21.44 12.65
CA ASP A 186 -5.31 -22.38 11.92
C ASP A 186 -3.96 -21.74 11.55
N LEU A 187 -4.00 -20.47 11.13
CA LEU A 187 -2.79 -19.69 10.88
C LEU A 187 -1.98 -19.49 12.17
N ALA A 188 -2.62 -19.07 13.26
CA ALA A 188 -1.95 -18.88 14.55
C ALA A 188 -1.31 -20.18 15.08
N ALA A 189 -1.98 -21.32 14.90
CA ALA A 189 -1.43 -22.63 15.21
C ALA A 189 -0.20 -22.98 14.35
N ALA A 190 -0.24 -22.67 13.05
CA ALA A 190 0.91 -22.85 12.15
C ALA A 190 2.10 -21.97 12.56
N LEU A 191 1.85 -20.70 12.91
CA LEU A 191 2.88 -19.80 13.43
C LEU A 191 3.46 -20.28 14.76
N ALA A 192 2.60 -20.75 15.67
CA ALA A 192 3.05 -21.33 16.94
C ALA A 192 3.93 -22.58 16.73
N LYS A 193 3.65 -23.40 15.72
CA LYS A 193 4.50 -24.52 15.34
C LYS A 193 5.90 -24.07 14.89
N ILE A 194 5.99 -22.98 14.13
CA ILE A 194 7.27 -22.40 13.71
C ILE A 194 8.08 -21.92 14.93
N ILE A 195 7.45 -21.16 15.83
CA ILE A 195 8.10 -20.61 17.04
C ILE A 195 8.53 -21.73 18.00
N SER A 196 7.66 -22.72 18.22
CA SER A 196 7.97 -23.85 19.10
C SER A 196 9.11 -24.72 18.60
N THR A 197 9.26 -24.83 17.28
CA THR A 197 10.38 -25.56 16.66
C THR A 197 11.72 -24.88 16.95
N GLU A 198 11.76 -23.54 16.91
CA GLU A 198 12.99 -22.80 17.22
C GLU A 198 13.29 -22.78 18.72
N THR A 199 12.28 -22.52 19.54
CA THR A 199 12.43 -22.39 21.00
C THR A 199 12.54 -23.74 21.72
N GLN A 200 12.29 -24.84 20.99
CA GLN A 200 12.18 -26.20 21.52
C GLN A 200 11.17 -26.31 22.69
N ARG A 201 10.16 -25.43 22.69
CA ARG A 201 9.15 -25.32 23.74
C ARG A 201 7.78 -25.19 23.13
N ALA A 202 6.81 -25.92 23.68
CA ALA A 202 5.41 -25.73 23.30
C ALA A 202 4.90 -24.38 23.79
N LEU A 203 4.21 -23.64 22.91
CA LEU A 203 3.50 -22.43 23.29
C LEU A 203 2.21 -22.84 24.02
N ASP A 204 1.92 -22.16 25.12
CA ASP A 204 0.67 -22.35 25.84
C ASP A 204 -0.51 -21.73 25.06
N PRO A 205 -1.77 -22.13 25.35
CA PRO A 205 -2.93 -21.61 24.63
C PRO A 205 -3.08 -20.08 24.68
N ARG A 206 -2.64 -19.41 25.75
CA ARG A 206 -2.74 -17.94 25.83
C ARG A 206 -1.74 -17.26 24.90
N SER A 207 -0.61 -17.90 24.64
CA SER A 207 0.36 -17.44 23.64
C SER A 207 -0.18 -17.58 22.22
N ILE A 208 -0.98 -18.61 21.93
CA ILE A 208 -1.66 -18.75 20.63
C ILE A 208 -2.72 -17.66 20.45
N LEU A 209 -3.53 -17.39 21.48
CA LEU A 209 -4.50 -16.29 21.44
C LEU A 209 -3.83 -14.92 21.26
N LEU A 210 -2.66 -14.70 21.87
CA LEU A 210 -1.88 -13.49 21.65
C LEU A 210 -1.45 -13.32 20.19
N ILE A 211 -1.08 -14.42 19.52
CA ILE A 211 -0.75 -14.41 18.09
C ILE A 211 -1.99 -14.00 17.29
N GLU A 212 -3.16 -14.58 17.58
CA GLU A 212 -4.42 -14.20 16.92
C GLU A 212 -4.74 -12.70 17.10
N GLU A 213 -4.58 -12.17 18.33
CA GLU A 213 -4.76 -10.75 18.61
C GLU A 213 -3.86 -9.86 17.74
N VAL A 214 -2.57 -10.22 17.59
CA VAL A 214 -1.64 -9.47 16.74
C VAL A 214 -1.99 -9.59 15.26
N LEU A 215 -2.49 -10.74 14.81
CA LEU A 215 -2.96 -10.91 13.44
C LEU A 215 -4.18 -10.04 13.11
N GLN A 216 -4.99 -9.69 14.12
CA GLN A 216 -6.15 -8.80 13.98
C GLN A 216 -5.85 -7.33 14.33
N GLU A 217 -4.68 -7.01 14.88
CA GLU A 217 -4.30 -5.65 15.26
C GLU A 217 -4.30 -4.73 14.02
N ALA A 218 -5.08 -3.65 14.07
CA ALA A 218 -5.14 -2.62 13.04
C ALA A 218 -3.99 -1.61 13.19
N GLY A 219 -3.60 -0.93 12.11
CA GLY A 219 -2.56 0.10 12.11
C GLY A 219 -1.13 -0.42 11.92
N LEU A 220 -0.98 -1.73 11.73
CA LEU A 220 0.30 -2.39 11.43
C LEU A 220 0.63 -2.40 9.93
N GLU A 221 -0.24 -1.84 9.09
CA GLU A 221 -0.05 -1.79 7.64
C GLU A 221 1.20 -0.98 7.32
N ARG A 222 2.15 -1.59 6.62
CA ARG A 222 3.40 -0.95 6.19
C ARG A 222 3.71 -1.36 4.77
N TYR A 223 4.06 -0.35 3.97
CA TYR A 223 4.37 -0.51 2.57
C TYR A 223 5.77 0.06 2.32
N CYS A 224 6.56 -0.64 1.51
CA CYS A 224 7.84 -0.16 1.03
C CYS A 224 7.87 -0.18 -0.49
N GLY A 225 8.71 0.68 -1.06
CA GLY A 225 9.06 0.62 -2.47
C GLY A 225 8.65 1.86 -3.26
N TRP A 226 8.98 1.81 -4.53
CA TRP A 226 8.75 2.85 -5.50
C TRP A 226 8.65 2.24 -6.88
N THR A 227 8.02 2.94 -7.81
CA THR A 227 8.02 2.58 -9.22
C THR A 227 8.24 3.83 -10.08
N VAL A 228 9.02 3.67 -11.14
CA VAL A 228 9.14 4.62 -12.25
C VAL A 228 8.62 3.94 -13.50
N GLN A 229 7.81 4.64 -14.29
CA GLN A 229 7.21 4.13 -15.51
C GLN A 229 7.40 5.12 -16.63
N PHE A 230 7.81 4.62 -17.79
CA PHE A 230 7.91 5.36 -19.04
C PHE A 230 7.07 4.65 -20.09
N GLY A 231 6.14 5.38 -20.74
CA GLY A 231 5.26 4.78 -21.72
C GLY A 231 4.69 5.75 -22.74
N LEU A 232 4.06 5.17 -23.75
CA LEU A 232 3.32 5.86 -24.79
C LEU A 232 1.82 5.66 -24.55
N GLY A 233 1.06 6.71 -24.79
CA GLY A 233 -0.40 6.68 -24.77
C GLY A 233 -0.96 6.89 -26.18
N TYR A 234 -2.06 6.21 -26.48
CA TYR A 234 -2.84 6.39 -27.70
C TYR A 234 -4.30 6.70 -27.33
N ALA A 235 -4.77 7.88 -27.71
CA ALA A 235 -6.10 8.33 -27.38
C ALA A 235 -7.15 7.78 -28.35
N LEU A 236 -8.06 6.96 -27.84
CA LEU A 236 -9.22 6.42 -28.57
C LEU A 236 -10.33 7.46 -28.69
N SER A 237 -10.53 8.25 -27.63
CA SER A 237 -11.47 9.38 -27.60
C SER A 237 -10.85 10.51 -26.78
N ARG A 238 -11.16 11.75 -27.14
CA ARG A 238 -10.61 12.92 -26.46
C ARG A 238 -11.68 13.98 -26.18
N PRO A 239 -11.62 14.62 -25.01
CA PRO A 239 -12.48 15.76 -24.71
C PRO A 239 -12.09 17.01 -25.51
N GLN A 240 -10.83 17.12 -25.95
CA GLN A 240 -10.29 18.27 -26.67
C GLN A 240 -9.42 17.86 -27.89
N ALA A 241 -9.28 18.78 -28.86
CA ALA A 241 -8.41 18.60 -30.02
C ALA A 241 -6.91 18.63 -29.65
N GLY A 242 -6.06 17.95 -30.42
CA GLY A 242 -4.64 17.76 -30.09
C GLY A 242 -4.02 16.49 -30.71
N SER A 243 -2.84 16.08 -30.22
CA SER A 243 -2.20 14.82 -30.62
C SER A 243 -2.99 13.59 -30.16
N LEU A 244 -2.95 12.51 -30.95
CA LEU A 244 -3.44 11.19 -30.54
C LEU A 244 -2.41 10.43 -29.69
N ILE A 245 -1.15 10.84 -29.73
CA ILE A 245 -0.03 10.20 -29.03
C ILE A 245 0.38 11.08 -27.85
N SER A 246 0.51 10.47 -26.69
CA SER A 246 1.02 11.08 -25.46
C SER A 246 2.26 10.34 -24.95
N PHE A 247 3.14 11.05 -24.26
CA PHE A 247 4.28 10.47 -23.54
C PHE A 247 3.99 10.55 -22.05
N ASN A 248 4.18 9.45 -21.35
CA ASN A 248 3.84 9.31 -19.95
C ASN A 248 5.10 8.95 -19.17
N LEU A 249 5.41 9.78 -18.16
CA LEU A 249 6.40 9.48 -17.14
C LEU A 249 5.68 9.52 -15.79
N ALA A 250 5.68 8.42 -15.06
CA ALA A 250 5.07 8.33 -13.74
C ALA A 250 6.09 7.85 -12.71
N LEU A 251 6.09 8.49 -11.55
CA LEU A 251 6.83 8.09 -10.36
C LEU A 251 5.82 7.91 -9.23
N GLN A 252 5.86 6.77 -8.56
CA GLN A 252 4.98 6.48 -7.42
C GLN A 252 5.83 5.90 -6.28
N GLY A 253 5.65 6.41 -5.07
CA GLY A 253 6.29 5.95 -3.83
C GLY A 253 5.25 5.47 -2.82
N ALA A 254 5.66 4.58 -1.91
CA ALA A 254 4.80 3.95 -0.90
C ALA A 254 4.44 4.87 0.27
#